data_AF-A0A2E5VJU7-F1
#
_entry.id   AF-A0A2E5VJU7-F1
#
_cell.length_a   1.000
_cell.length_b   1.000
_cell.length_c   1.000
_cell.angle_alpha   90.00
_cell.angle_beta   90.00
_cell.angle_gamma   90.00
#
_symmetry.space_group_name_H-M   'P 1'
#
loop_
_entity.id
_entity.type
_entity.pdbx_description
1 polymer ?
#
loop_
_entity_poly.entity_id
_entity_poly.type
_entity_poly.pdbx_seq_one_letter_code
_entity_poly.pdbx_strand_id
1 'polypeptide(L)'
;MLNLLKTVLAFLILPSASACVVTPDWTNPGNIRTQQLRAMRHDPYAETDVAPRVVGGRPREYLVPLPQAVRDQPQVSNFLNRPVPRLY
;
A
#
# COMPACT_ATOMS: atom_id res chain seq x y z
N MET A 1 7.93 40.53 19.83
CA MET A 1 6.66 39.86 19.48
C MET A 1 6.51 39.57 18.00
N LEU A 2 6.92 40.47 17.09
CA LEU A 2 6.81 40.28 15.64
C LEU A 2 7.56 39.03 15.10
N ASN A 3 8.72 38.69 15.66
CA ASN A 3 9.50 37.53 15.22
C ASN A 3 8.87 36.20 15.65
N LEU A 4 8.23 36.16 16.82
CA LEU A 4 7.51 34.98 17.33
C LEU A 4 6.30 34.65 16.44
N LEU A 5 5.58 35.68 15.99
CA LEU A 5 4.44 35.53 15.08
C LEU A 5 4.88 34.97 13.72
N LYS A 6 6.01 35.45 13.18
CA LYS A 6 6.57 34.97 11.92
C LYS A 6 7.04 33.51 12.01
N THR A 7 7.64 33.10 13.13
CA THR A 7 8.08 31.71 13.34
C THR A 7 6.89 30.76 13.48
N VAL A 8 5.82 31.17 14.16
CA VAL A 8 4.59 30.37 14.28
C VAL A 8 3.89 30.23 12.93
N LEU A 9 3.80 31.30 12.15
CA LEU A 9 3.21 31.28 10.81
C LEU A 9 4.02 30.39 9.85
N ALA A 10 5.35 30.44 9.91
CA ALA A 10 6.21 29.59 9.09
C ALA A 10 6.00 28.09 9.41
N PHE A 11 5.92 27.72 10.70
CA PHE A 11 5.70 26.32 11.11
C PHE A 11 4.34 25.77 10.67
N LEU A 12 3.31 26.63 10.58
CA LEU A 12 1.96 26.24 10.16
C LEU A 12 1.87 25.90 8.66
N ILE A 13 2.77 26.46 7.84
CA ILE A 13 2.75 26.30 6.37
C ILE A 13 3.61 25.11 5.91
N LEU A 14 4.51 24.60 6.77
CA LEU A 14 5.46 23.54 6.41
C LEU A 14 4.94 22.09 6.33
N PRO A 15 3.78 21.65 6.86
CA PRO A 15 3.49 20.21 6.90
C PRO A 15 2.94 19.61 5.59
N SER A 16 2.82 20.39 4.51
CA SER A 16 2.15 19.96 3.26
C SER A 16 2.98 19.03 2.35
N ALA A 17 4.23 18.70 2.70
CA ALA A 17 5.13 17.95 1.81
C ALA A 17 5.21 16.43 2.08
N SER A 18 4.46 15.86 3.04
CA SER A 18 4.52 14.42 3.35
C SER A 18 3.30 13.63 2.84
N ALA A 19 2.97 13.80 1.56
CA ALA A 19 1.94 12.98 0.91
C ALA A 19 2.50 11.59 0.54
N CYS A 20 2.72 10.72 1.53
CA CYS A 20 2.87 9.29 1.28
C CYS A 20 1.46 8.67 1.16
N VAL A 21 1.23 8.04 0.01
CA VAL A 21 -0.08 7.77 -0.63
C VAL A 21 -1.02 6.79 0.11
N VAL A 22 -0.64 6.20 1.24
CA VAL A 22 -1.55 5.36 2.05
C VAL A 22 -1.16 5.46 3.52
N THR A 23 -2.00 6.10 4.34
CA THR A 23 -1.86 6.03 5.80
C THR A 23 -2.59 4.78 6.31
N PRO A 24 -1.92 3.95 7.15
CA PRO A 24 -2.61 2.83 7.78
C PRO A 24 -3.65 3.37 8.77
N ASP A 25 -4.86 2.82 8.71
CA ASP A 25 -5.87 3.04 9.73
C ASP A 25 -5.53 2.16 10.94
N TRP A 26 -5.02 2.79 12.00
CA TRP A 26 -4.58 2.12 13.22
C TRP A 26 -5.74 1.62 14.10
N THR A 27 -6.95 2.17 13.93
CA THR A 27 -8.12 1.80 14.74
C THR A 27 -9.05 0.85 14.00
N ASN A 28 -9.03 0.87 12.66
CA ASN A 28 -9.81 -0.03 11.83
C ASN A 28 -9.03 -0.52 10.60
N PRO A 29 -8.22 -1.58 10.74
CA PRO A 29 -7.46 -2.13 9.62
C PRO A 29 -8.33 -2.80 8.54
N GLY A 30 -9.66 -2.89 8.74
CA GLY A 30 -10.60 -3.59 7.87
C GLY A 30 -10.62 -5.11 8.11
N ASN A 31 -11.52 -5.80 7.41
CA ASN A 31 -11.63 -7.26 7.49
C ASN A 31 -10.51 -7.98 6.72
N ILE A 32 -10.37 -9.29 6.94
CA ILE A 32 -9.31 -10.10 6.31
C ILE A 32 -9.28 -9.98 4.79
N ARG A 33 -10.45 -9.91 4.14
CA ARG A 33 -10.54 -9.79 2.68
C ARG A 33 -9.95 -8.48 2.19
N THR A 34 -10.27 -7.37 2.85
CA THR A 34 -9.71 -6.06 2.51
C THR A 34 -8.20 -6.01 2.72
N GLN A 35 -7.70 -6.64 3.79
CA GLN A 35 -6.27 -6.72 4.08
C GLN A 35 -5.53 -7.57 3.03
N GLN A 36 -6.07 -8.73 2.65
CA GLN A 36 -5.51 -9.58 1.60
C GLN A 36 -5.41 -8.85 0.26
N LEU A 37 -6.47 -8.12 -0.13
CA LEU A 37 -6.47 -7.33 -1.37
C LEU A 37 -5.43 -6.21 -1.34
N ARG A 38 -5.26 -5.53 -0.20
CA ARG A 38 -4.20 -4.52 -0.02
C ARG A 38 -2.81 -5.15 -0.13
N ALA A 39 -2.60 -6.31 0.50
CA ALA A 39 -1.33 -7.04 0.45
C ALA A 39 -0.97 -7.49 -0.98
N MET A 40 -1.95 -7.90 -1.79
CA MET A 40 -1.71 -8.26 -3.20
C MET A 40 -1.36 -7.06 -4.08
N ARG A 41 -1.90 -5.87 -3.78
CA ARG A 41 -1.60 -4.65 -4.54
C ARG A 41 -0.25 -4.05 -4.15
N HIS A 42 -0.06 -3.82 -2.87
CA HIS A 42 1.12 -3.17 -2.30
C HIS A 42 2.17 -4.20 -1.87
N ASP A 43 2.27 -5.30 -2.63
CA ASP A 43 3.11 -6.46 -2.31
C ASP A 43 4.51 -6.00 -1.84
N PRO A 44 4.89 -6.22 -0.57
CA PRO A 44 6.17 -5.76 -0.05
C PRO A 44 7.35 -6.62 -0.52
N TYR A 45 7.07 -7.76 -1.17
CA TYR A 45 8.09 -8.70 -1.59
C TYR A 45 8.61 -8.36 -3.00
N ALA A 46 9.92 -8.52 -3.19
CA ALA A 46 10.59 -8.27 -4.47
C ALA A 46 9.97 -9.11 -5.60
N GLU A 47 9.77 -8.52 -6.77
CA GLU A 47 9.23 -9.21 -7.92
C GLU A 47 10.20 -10.29 -8.42
N THR A 48 9.65 -11.38 -8.95
CA THR A 48 10.44 -12.55 -9.33
C THR A 48 11.07 -12.45 -10.73
N ASP A 49 10.71 -11.42 -11.49
CA ASP A 49 11.16 -11.11 -12.84
C ASP A 49 12.25 -10.01 -12.87
N VAL A 50 12.32 -9.16 -11.85
CA VAL A 50 13.34 -8.10 -11.75
C VAL A 50 14.66 -8.59 -11.14
N ALA A 51 14.60 -9.55 -10.21
CA ALA A 51 15.76 -10.03 -9.47
C ALA A 51 15.72 -11.55 -9.26
N PRO A 52 16.83 -12.20 -8.86
CA PRO A 52 16.84 -13.61 -8.51
C PRO A 52 15.77 -13.92 -7.45
N ARG A 53 15.03 -15.01 -7.67
CA ARG A 53 13.97 -15.45 -6.75
C ARG A 53 14.54 -15.71 -5.36
N VAL A 54 14.01 -14.99 -4.37
CA VAL A 54 14.30 -15.25 -2.95
C VAL A 54 13.43 -16.41 -2.47
N VAL A 55 14.03 -17.59 -2.33
CA VAL A 55 13.35 -18.80 -1.83
C VAL A 55 13.02 -18.60 -0.34
N GLY A 56 11.76 -18.85 0.04
CA GLY A 56 11.29 -18.68 1.42
C GLY A 56 11.07 -17.23 1.87
N GLY A 57 11.31 -16.25 0.99
CA GLY A 57 11.10 -14.83 1.30
C GLY A 57 9.64 -14.38 1.26
N ARG A 58 8.71 -15.24 0.80
CA ARG A 58 7.28 -14.96 0.64
C ARG A 58 6.45 -16.01 1.37
N PRO A 59 5.30 -15.66 1.97
CA PRO A 59 4.36 -16.64 2.51
C PRO A 59 3.84 -17.57 1.41
N ARG A 60 3.42 -18.78 1.79
CA ARG A 60 2.97 -19.83 0.86
C ARG A 60 1.87 -19.35 -0.07
N GLU A 61 0.89 -18.65 0.48
CA GLU A 61 -0.25 -18.12 -0.25
C GLU A 61 0.16 -16.99 -1.20
N TYR A 62 1.35 -16.38 -1.07
CA TYR A 62 1.77 -15.24 -1.90
C TYR A 62 3.03 -15.54 -2.73
N LEU A 63 3.32 -16.83 -2.95
CA LEU A 63 4.49 -17.29 -3.72
C LEU A 63 4.47 -16.82 -5.17
N VAL A 64 3.28 -16.70 -5.76
CA VAL A 64 3.07 -16.25 -7.12
C VAL A 64 2.37 -14.89 -7.09
N PRO A 65 3.08 -13.77 -7.34
CA PRO A 65 2.47 -12.46 -7.38
C PRO A 65 1.53 -12.34 -8.58
N LEU A 66 0.54 -11.45 -8.47
CA LEU A 66 -0.29 -11.09 -9.61
C LEU A 66 0.58 -10.42 -10.69
N PRO A 67 0.27 -10.63 -11.99
CA PRO A 67 0.92 -9.90 -13.07
C PRO A 67 0.81 -8.39 -12.86
N GLN A 68 1.87 -7.65 -13.16
CA GLN A 68 1.93 -6.19 -12.95
C GLN A 68 0.76 -5.44 -13.62
N ALA A 69 0.41 -5.84 -14.84
CA ALA A 69 -0.75 -5.31 -15.57
C ALA A 69 -2.09 -5.44 -14.82
N VAL A 70 -2.25 -6.43 -13.93
CA VAL A 70 -3.46 -6.60 -13.10
C VAL A 70 -3.40 -5.74 -11.84
N ARG A 71 -2.21 -5.53 -11.27
CA ARG A 71 -2.01 -4.72 -10.05
C ARG A 71 -2.18 -3.22 -10.33
N ASP A 72 -1.72 -2.78 -11.50
CA ASP A 72 -1.72 -1.37 -11.91
C ASP A 72 -3.09 -0.89 -12.43
N GLN A 73 -4.05 -1.80 -12.61
CA GLN A 73 -5.39 -1.42 -13.03
C GLN A 73 -6.05 -0.52 -11.99
N PRO A 74 -6.51 0.69 -12.38
CA PRO A 74 -7.30 1.54 -11.50
C PRO A 74 -8.56 0.76 -11.15
N GLN A 75 -8.77 0.54 -9.86
CA GLN A 75 -9.92 -0.23 -9.39
C GLN A 75 -11.15 0.66 -9.39
N VAL A 76 -11.72 0.78 -10.58
CA VAL A 76 -13.04 1.37 -10.80
C VAL A 76 -14.05 0.48 -10.05
N SER A 77 -14.49 1.01 -8.91
CA SER A 77 -15.72 0.72 -8.16
C SER A 77 -16.03 -0.68 -7.58
N ASN A 78 -15.22 -1.73 -7.74
CA ASN A 78 -15.63 -3.08 -7.25
C ASN A 78 -14.56 -3.89 -6.48
N PHE A 79 -13.77 -3.22 -5.64
CA PHE A 79 -12.82 -3.87 -4.71
C PHE A 79 -13.45 -4.99 -3.87
N LEU A 80 -14.70 -4.80 -3.43
CA LEU A 80 -15.40 -5.75 -2.57
C LEU A 80 -16.02 -6.93 -3.34
N ASN A 81 -16.07 -6.87 -4.67
CA ASN A 81 -16.67 -7.92 -5.51
C ASN A 81 -15.66 -8.72 -6.32
N ARG A 82 -14.38 -8.32 -6.38
CA ARG A 82 -13.37 -9.16 -7.02
C ARG A 82 -13.15 -10.43 -6.20
N PRO A 83 -13.19 -11.63 -6.82
CA PRO A 83 -12.76 -12.84 -6.15
C PRO A 83 -11.31 -12.64 -5.74
N VAL A 84 -11.00 -12.88 -4.46
CA VAL A 84 -9.61 -13.05 -4.06
C VAL A 84 -9.15 -14.31 -4.78
N PRO A 85 -8.18 -14.23 -5.72
CA PRO A 85 -7.71 -15.43 -6.38
C PRO A 85 -7.28 -16.40 -5.28
N ARG A 86 -7.81 -17.62 -5.34
CA ARG A 86 -7.36 -18.69 -4.46
C ARG A 86 -5.93 -19.01 -4.89
N LEU A 87 -4.97 -18.56 -4.11
CA LEU A 87 -3.57 -18.81 -4.33
C LEU A 87 -3.29 -20.22 -3.82
N TYR A 88 -3.42 -21.20 -4.71
CA TYR A 88 -3.11 -22.62 -4.47
C TYR A 88 -1.79 -23.02 -5.09
#